data_AF-A6KSS1-F1
#
_entry.id   AF-A6KSS1-F1
#
_cell.length_a   1.000
_cell.length_b   1.000
_cell.length_c   1.000
_cell.angle_alpha   90.00
_cell.angle_beta   90.00
_cell.angle_gamma   90.00
#
_symmetry.space_group_name_H-M   'P 1'
#
loop_
_entity.id
_entity.type
_entity.pdbx_description
1 polymer ?
#
loop_
_entity_poly.entity_id
_entity_poly.type
_entity_poly.pdbx_seq_one_letter_code
_entity_poly.pdbx_strand_id
1 'polypeptide(L)'
;MVPVLLSLPLLLGPAVLQETGSYSLIFLYTGLSRPSKGLLRFQATAFLNDQAFFHYNSNSGKAEPVEPWSHVEGMEDWEKESQLQRAREEIFLVTLKDIMDYYEDSTGSHTFQGMFGCEITNNRSSGAVWRYAYDGEDFIEFNKEIPAWIPLDPAAANTKLKWEAEKVYVQRAKAYLEEECPTMLKKYLTYSRSHLDRTDPPTVKITSRVAPGRNRIFRCLAYDFYPQRISLHWNQASKKLASEPERGVFPNGNGTYLSWMEVEVPPQNRDPFVCHIEHKGLSQSLSVQWDEKSKV
;
A
#
# COMPACT_ATOMS: atom_id res chain seq x y z
N MET A 1 -63.54 -16.20 31.21
CA MET A 1 -62.68 -15.78 30.09
C MET A 1 -61.65 -14.83 30.66
N VAL A 2 -60.47 -15.31 31.00
CA VAL A 2 -59.39 -14.51 31.63
C VAL A 2 -58.29 -14.38 30.58
N PRO A 3 -57.88 -13.17 30.16
CA PRO A 3 -56.80 -13.04 29.19
C PRO A 3 -55.46 -13.18 29.91
N VAL A 4 -54.68 -14.18 29.50
CA VAL A 4 -53.28 -14.35 29.92
C VAL A 4 -52.43 -13.40 29.08
N LEU A 5 -51.87 -12.37 29.72
CA LEU A 5 -50.85 -11.50 29.12
C LEU A 5 -49.51 -12.25 29.15
N LEU A 6 -49.07 -12.73 27.98
CA LEU A 6 -47.72 -13.24 27.76
C LEU A 6 -46.77 -12.05 27.56
N SER A 7 -45.99 -11.73 28.58
CA SER A 7 -44.86 -10.81 28.49
C SER A 7 -43.69 -11.48 27.77
N LEU A 8 -43.31 -10.93 26.61
CA LEU A 8 -42.15 -11.36 25.83
C LEU A 8 -40.89 -10.63 26.36
N PRO A 9 -39.86 -11.31 26.90
CA PRO A 9 -38.64 -10.66 27.32
C PRO A 9 -37.81 -10.29 26.07
N LEU A 10 -37.56 -9.00 25.85
CA LEU A 10 -36.57 -8.53 24.88
C LEU A 10 -35.17 -8.89 25.40
N LEU A 11 -34.57 -9.95 24.84
CA LEU A 11 -33.14 -10.23 24.98
C LEU A 11 -32.37 -9.26 24.07
N LEU A 12 -31.98 -8.12 24.63
CA LEU A 12 -30.92 -7.28 24.06
C LEU A 12 -29.60 -8.04 24.20
N GLY A 13 -29.21 -8.75 23.13
CA GLY A 13 -27.86 -9.30 23.03
C GLY A 13 -26.82 -8.18 23.11
N PRO A 14 -25.62 -8.45 23.66
CA PRO A 14 -24.57 -7.45 23.68
C PRO A 14 -24.27 -7.03 22.24
N ALA A 15 -24.37 -5.73 21.96
CA ALA A 15 -23.89 -5.17 20.72
C ALA A 15 -22.41 -5.54 20.60
N VAL A 16 -22.10 -6.49 19.72
CA VAL A 16 -20.73 -6.68 19.26
C VAL A 16 -20.34 -5.34 18.67
N LEU A 17 -19.39 -4.64 19.30
CA LEU A 17 -18.75 -3.50 18.67
C LEU A 17 -18.18 -4.07 17.37
N GLN A 18 -18.81 -3.76 16.25
CA GLN A 18 -18.26 -4.07 14.95
C GLN A 18 -16.95 -3.27 14.89
N GLU A 19 -15.82 -3.96 15.08
CA GLU A 19 -14.50 -3.36 14.90
C GLU A 19 -14.51 -2.72 13.53
N THR A 20 -14.50 -1.39 13.53
CA THR A 20 -14.56 -0.63 12.30
C THR A 20 -13.12 -0.60 11.82
N GLY A 21 -12.86 -1.33 10.74
CA GLY A 21 -11.52 -1.57 10.19
C GLY A 21 -10.68 -0.29 10.11
N SER A 22 -9.36 -0.46 10.22
CA SER A 22 -8.44 0.64 9.95
C SER A 22 -8.35 0.90 8.45
N TYR A 23 -8.40 2.17 8.05
CA TYR A 23 -8.23 2.59 6.67
C TYR A 23 -7.16 3.67 6.57
N SER A 24 -6.40 3.69 5.48
CA SER A 24 -5.43 4.75 5.19
C SER A 24 -5.66 5.38 3.82
N LEU A 25 -5.28 6.65 3.70
CA LEU A 25 -5.12 7.38 2.45
C LEU A 25 -3.68 7.87 2.40
N ILE A 26 -2.88 7.38 1.47
CA ILE A 26 -1.46 7.72 1.34
C ILE A 26 -1.16 8.19 -0.08
N PHE A 27 -0.46 9.30 -0.22
CA PHE A 27 0.07 9.81 -1.48
C PHE A 27 1.58 9.58 -1.52
N LEU A 28 2.07 9.05 -2.64
CA LEU A 28 3.49 8.88 -2.94
C LEU A 28 3.85 9.72 -4.15
N TYR A 29 4.71 10.70 -3.95
CA TYR A 29 5.24 11.58 -4.99
C TYR A 29 6.70 11.23 -5.26
N THR A 30 7.11 11.28 -6.51
CA THR A 30 8.50 11.09 -6.93
C THR A 30 8.83 12.07 -8.04
N GLY A 31 9.90 12.83 -7.85
CA GLY A 31 10.45 13.76 -8.82
C GLY A 31 11.89 13.38 -9.16
N LEU A 32 12.23 13.46 -10.45
CA LEU A 32 13.56 13.20 -10.98
C LEU A 32 14.11 14.50 -11.59
N SER A 33 15.33 14.88 -11.22
CA SER A 33 15.96 16.08 -11.78
C SER A 33 16.34 15.89 -13.25
N ARG A 34 16.82 14.69 -13.59
CA ARG A 34 17.29 14.29 -14.93
C ARG A 34 16.77 12.90 -15.29
N PRO A 35 15.48 12.75 -15.65
CA PRO A 35 14.93 11.46 -15.99
C PRO A 35 15.64 10.87 -17.21
N SER A 36 16.07 9.61 -17.11
CA SER A 36 16.53 8.83 -18.26
C SER A 36 15.38 8.61 -19.25
N LYS A 37 15.71 8.28 -20.51
CA LYS A 37 14.69 8.03 -21.54
C LYS A 37 13.65 7.00 -21.07
N GLY A 38 12.38 7.40 -21.08
CA GLY A 38 11.26 6.57 -20.63
C GLY A 38 10.89 6.72 -19.16
N LEU A 39 11.68 7.43 -18.36
CA LEU A 39 11.31 7.82 -17.01
C LEU A 39 10.58 9.16 -17.02
N LEU A 40 9.67 9.31 -16.06
CA LEU A 40 8.84 10.51 -15.91
C LEU A 40 9.54 11.48 -14.96
N ARG A 41 9.44 12.79 -15.26
CA ARG A 41 10.05 13.83 -14.42
C ARG A 41 9.35 13.92 -13.07
N PHE A 42 8.04 13.74 -13.05
CA PHE A 42 7.26 13.66 -11.83
C PHE A 42 6.15 12.62 -11.96
N GLN A 43 5.94 11.89 -10.87
CA GLN A 43 4.89 10.88 -10.71
C GLN A 43 4.25 11.04 -9.34
N ALA A 44 2.95 10.82 -9.30
CA ALA A 44 2.16 10.78 -8.09
C ALA A 44 1.25 9.55 -8.12
N THR A 45 1.14 8.85 -7.01
CA THR A 45 0.20 7.73 -6.86
C THR A 45 -0.46 7.84 -5.50
N ALA A 46 -1.78 7.68 -5.45
CA ALA A 46 -2.52 7.66 -4.20
C ALA A 46 -3.08 6.26 -3.94
N PHE A 47 -3.03 5.88 -2.67
CA PHE A 47 -3.38 4.57 -2.17
C PHE A 47 -4.50 4.68 -1.14
N LEU A 48 -5.48 3.80 -1.27
CA LEU A 48 -6.41 3.45 -0.21
C LEU A 48 -5.96 2.12 0.37
N ASN A 49 -5.53 2.12 1.63
CA ASN A 49 -4.81 0.99 2.22
C ASN A 49 -3.58 0.63 1.35
N ASP A 50 -3.57 -0.58 0.82
CA ASP A 50 -2.54 -1.18 -0.03
C ASP A 50 -2.89 -1.08 -1.53
N GLN A 51 -4.00 -0.44 -1.90
CA GLN A 51 -4.50 -0.40 -3.27
C GLN A 51 -4.32 0.99 -3.89
N ALA A 52 -3.58 1.08 -5.00
CA ALA A 52 -3.50 2.30 -5.77
C ALA A 52 -4.87 2.59 -6.41
N PHE A 53 -5.42 3.79 -6.18
CA PHE A 53 -6.72 4.17 -6.74
C PHE A 53 -6.64 5.24 -7.81
N PHE A 54 -5.57 6.04 -7.85
CA PHE A 54 -5.26 6.88 -9.01
C PHE A 54 -3.75 7.13 -9.16
N HIS A 55 -3.37 7.48 -10.38
CA HIS A 55 -2.02 7.96 -10.71
C HIS A 55 -2.05 9.30 -11.43
N TYR A 56 -0.97 10.07 -11.29
CA TYR A 56 -0.68 11.25 -12.08
C TYR A 56 0.76 11.20 -12.57
N ASN A 57 1.03 11.72 -13.77
CA ASN A 57 2.39 11.88 -14.27
C ASN A 57 2.56 13.17 -15.08
N SER A 58 3.81 13.66 -15.10
CA SER A 58 4.20 14.91 -15.77
C SER A 58 4.07 14.89 -17.29
N ASN A 59 3.89 13.73 -17.93
CA ASN A 59 3.77 13.63 -19.38
C ASN A 59 2.32 13.84 -19.85
N SER A 60 1.35 13.16 -19.23
CA SER A 60 -0.07 13.38 -19.53
C SER A 60 -0.61 14.63 -18.85
N GLY A 61 -0.06 15.00 -17.69
CA GLY A 61 -0.57 16.06 -16.84
C GLY A 61 -1.98 15.75 -16.30
N LYS A 62 -2.36 14.47 -16.24
CA LYS A 62 -3.70 14.01 -15.85
C LYS A 62 -3.63 13.08 -14.64
N ALA A 63 -4.55 13.29 -13.70
CA ALA A 63 -4.88 12.36 -12.64
C ALA A 63 -5.92 11.38 -13.16
N GLU A 64 -5.58 10.10 -13.19
CA GLU A 64 -6.40 9.05 -13.80
C GLU A 64 -6.63 7.92 -12.79
N PRO A 65 -7.88 7.46 -12.62
CA PRO A 65 -8.19 6.35 -11.73
C PRO A 65 -7.57 5.04 -12.21
N VAL A 66 -7.24 4.17 -11.25
CA VAL A 66 -6.71 2.82 -11.50
C VAL A 66 -7.80 1.80 -11.19
N GLU A 67 -7.83 0.68 -11.90
CA GLU A 67 -8.76 -0.43 -11.61
C GLU A 67 -8.70 -0.85 -10.14
N PRO A 68 -9.85 -1.07 -9.47
CA PRO A 68 -11.22 -1.05 -9.99
C PRO A 68 -11.90 0.34 -10.02
N TRP A 69 -11.24 1.41 -9.56
CA TRP A 69 -11.83 2.75 -9.41
C TRP A 69 -12.07 3.49 -10.73
N SER A 70 -11.52 3.02 -11.85
CA SER A 70 -11.81 3.52 -13.19
C SER A 70 -13.30 3.50 -13.55
N HIS A 71 -14.06 2.60 -12.91
CA HIS A 71 -15.49 2.41 -13.12
C HIS A 71 -16.37 3.11 -12.06
N VAL A 72 -15.77 3.86 -11.12
CA VAL A 72 -16.47 4.48 -10.00
C VAL A 72 -16.74 5.95 -10.31
N GLU A 73 -18.01 6.29 -10.57
CA GLU A 73 -18.43 7.67 -10.83
C GLU A 73 -18.64 8.47 -9.55
N GLY A 74 -18.30 9.77 -9.59
CA GLY A 74 -18.57 10.72 -8.51
C GLY A 74 -17.64 10.65 -7.30
N MET A 75 -16.71 9.69 -7.26
CA MET A 75 -15.71 9.60 -6.19
C MET A 75 -14.77 10.80 -6.20
N GLU A 76 -14.34 11.25 -7.39
CA GLU A 76 -13.50 12.43 -7.55
C GLU A 76 -13.79 13.18 -8.85
N ASP A 77 -13.57 14.49 -8.83
CA ASP A 77 -13.51 15.31 -10.04
C ASP A 77 -12.08 15.25 -10.60
N TRP A 78 -11.84 14.31 -11.53
CA TRP A 78 -10.50 14.04 -12.07
C TRP A 78 -9.86 15.23 -12.79
N GLU A 79 -10.66 16.16 -13.34
CA GLU A 79 -10.10 17.38 -13.96
C GLU A 79 -9.61 18.35 -12.89
N LYS A 80 -10.39 18.56 -11.82
CA LYS A 80 -9.92 19.35 -10.66
C LYS A 80 -8.71 18.71 -9.99
N GLU A 81 -8.71 17.39 -9.83
CA GLU A 81 -7.58 16.65 -9.28
C GLU A 81 -6.34 16.82 -10.17
N SER A 82 -6.49 16.74 -11.50
CA SER A 82 -5.40 17.01 -12.43
C SER A 82 -4.80 18.41 -12.28
N GLN A 83 -5.65 19.43 -12.08
CA GLN A 83 -5.19 20.80 -11.82
C GLN A 83 -4.42 20.91 -10.49
N LEU A 84 -4.93 20.27 -9.44
CA LEU A 84 -4.26 20.23 -8.14
C LEU A 84 -2.89 19.55 -8.24
N GLN A 85 -2.80 18.42 -8.95
CA GLN A 85 -1.54 17.69 -9.13
C GLN A 85 -0.52 18.48 -9.96
N ARG A 86 -0.95 19.23 -10.99
CA ARG A 86 -0.06 20.15 -11.72
C ARG A 86 0.54 21.22 -10.82
N ALA A 87 -0.28 21.85 -9.96
CA ALA A 87 0.20 22.85 -9.01
C ALA A 87 1.18 22.24 -7.98
N ARG A 88 0.90 21.01 -7.52
CA ARG A 88 1.79 20.30 -6.59
C ARG A 88 3.10 19.86 -7.24
N GLU A 89 3.06 19.41 -8.50
CA GLU A 89 4.25 19.07 -9.29
C GLU A 89 5.20 20.27 -9.38
N GLU A 90 4.69 21.47 -9.68
CA GLU A 90 5.52 22.67 -9.78
C GLU A 90 6.26 22.96 -8.47
N ILE A 91 5.55 22.99 -7.34
CA ILE A 91 6.14 23.23 -6.01
C ILE A 91 7.17 22.15 -5.67
N PHE A 92 6.86 20.90 -5.97
CA PHE A 92 7.73 19.75 -5.69
C PHE A 92 9.04 19.82 -6.49
N LEU A 93 8.97 20.15 -7.78
CA LEU A 93 10.14 20.27 -8.65
C LEU A 93 10.97 21.52 -8.37
N VAL A 94 10.35 22.62 -7.93
CA VAL A 94 11.07 23.80 -7.42
C VAL A 94 11.86 23.45 -6.17
N THR A 95 11.26 22.68 -5.24
CA THR A 95 11.95 22.22 -4.03
C THR A 95 13.15 21.33 -4.37
N LEU A 96 12.99 20.37 -5.30
CA LEU A 96 14.10 19.55 -5.77
C LEU A 96 15.23 20.40 -6.38
N LYS A 97 14.88 21.41 -7.19
CA LYS A 97 15.87 22.33 -7.75
C LYS A 97 16.61 23.11 -6.66
N ASP A 98 15.89 23.64 -5.67
CA ASP A 98 16.49 24.38 -4.55
C ASP A 98 17.50 23.53 -3.76
N ILE A 99 17.21 22.23 -3.58
CA ILE A 99 18.12 21.29 -2.92
C ILE A 99 19.39 21.08 -3.76
N MET A 100 19.24 20.89 -5.07
CA MET A 100 20.38 20.75 -6.00
C MET A 100 21.25 22.01 -6.03
N ASP A 101 20.62 23.18 -6.02
CA ASP A 101 21.32 24.47 -6.01
C ASP A 101 22.10 24.64 -4.69
N TYR A 102 21.58 24.16 -3.56
CA TYR A 102 22.30 24.17 -2.27
C TYR A 102 23.56 23.30 -2.29
N TYR A 103 23.49 22.11 -2.89
CA TYR A 103 24.62 21.20 -3.00
C TYR A 103 25.55 21.52 -4.19
N GLU A 104 25.24 22.56 -4.96
CA GLU A 104 25.96 22.94 -6.18
C GLU A 104 26.04 21.82 -7.24
N ASP A 105 25.14 20.82 -7.18
CA ASP A 105 25.11 19.67 -8.10
C ASP A 105 23.92 19.74 -9.06
N SER A 106 23.91 20.76 -9.91
CA SER A 106 22.89 20.89 -10.96
C SER A 106 23.06 19.87 -12.11
N THR A 107 24.22 19.23 -12.19
CA THR A 107 24.59 18.29 -13.26
C THR A 107 24.27 16.83 -12.92
N GLY A 108 24.17 16.51 -11.64
CA GLY A 108 23.79 15.21 -11.11
C GLY A 108 22.35 14.81 -11.41
N SER A 109 22.10 13.52 -11.29
CA SER A 109 20.77 12.93 -11.36
C SER A 109 20.30 12.63 -9.95
N HIS A 110 19.30 13.37 -9.50
CA HIS A 110 18.78 13.32 -8.14
C HIS A 110 17.30 12.94 -8.13
N THR A 111 16.88 12.37 -7.01
CA THR A 111 15.52 11.97 -6.74
C THR A 111 14.99 12.70 -5.51
N PHE A 112 13.75 13.14 -5.57
CA PHE A 112 13.03 13.66 -4.42
C PHE A 112 11.73 12.89 -4.28
N GLN A 113 11.46 12.38 -3.10
CA GLN A 113 10.30 11.53 -2.83
C GLN A 113 9.49 12.13 -1.69
N GLY A 114 8.17 12.12 -1.80
CA GLY A 114 7.27 12.60 -0.77
C GLY A 114 6.25 11.52 -0.41
N MET A 115 6.02 11.31 0.87
CA MET A 115 4.98 10.42 1.37
C MET A 115 4.15 11.16 2.40
N PHE A 116 2.86 11.32 2.13
CA PHE A 116 1.94 12.00 3.05
C PHE A 116 0.55 11.42 3.02
N GLY A 117 -0.18 11.55 4.12
CA GLY A 117 -1.50 10.98 4.25
C GLY A 117 -1.96 10.80 5.70
N CYS A 118 -3.04 10.06 5.86
CA CYS A 118 -3.73 9.89 7.14
C CYS A 118 -4.37 8.51 7.27
N GLU A 119 -4.67 8.16 8.52
CA GLU A 119 -5.32 6.91 8.90
C GLU A 119 -6.55 7.19 9.76
N ILE A 120 -7.55 6.34 9.60
CA ILE A 120 -8.76 6.33 10.42
C ILE A 120 -8.97 4.92 10.96
N THR A 121 -9.12 4.82 12.27
CA THR A 121 -9.51 3.59 12.96
C THR A 121 -10.76 3.87 13.76
N ASN A 122 -11.75 2.99 13.65
CA ASN A 122 -13.06 3.17 14.29
C ASN A 122 -13.72 4.54 14.02
N ASN A 123 -13.68 5.01 12.77
CA ASN A 123 -14.16 6.33 12.31
C ASN A 123 -13.50 7.56 12.97
N ARG A 124 -12.41 7.37 13.73
CA ARG A 124 -11.61 8.44 14.32
C ARG A 124 -10.24 8.49 13.66
N SER A 125 -9.70 9.69 13.48
CA SER A 125 -8.32 9.87 13.02
C SER A 125 -7.38 9.17 14.00
N SER A 126 -6.50 8.31 13.49
CA SER A 126 -5.61 7.46 14.28
C SER A 126 -4.13 7.64 13.94
N GLY A 127 -3.81 8.23 12.79
CA GLY A 127 -2.45 8.47 12.35
C GLY A 127 -2.38 9.46 11.20
N ALA A 128 -1.22 10.08 11.01
CA ALA A 128 -0.91 10.90 9.86
C ALA A 128 0.60 10.92 9.62
N VAL A 129 1.00 11.09 8.37
CA VAL A 129 2.40 11.15 7.96
C VAL A 129 2.57 12.25 6.92
N TRP A 130 3.70 12.94 6.95
CA TRP A 130 4.13 13.82 5.88
C TRP A 130 5.65 13.94 5.94
N ARG A 131 6.34 13.23 5.07
CA ARG A 131 7.80 13.18 5.03
C ARG A 131 8.31 13.21 3.60
N TYR A 132 9.53 13.68 3.44
CA TYR A 132 10.24 13.69 2.18
C TYR A 132 11.63 13.08 2.33
N ALA A 133 12.11 12.49 1.26
CA ALA A 133 13.43 11.93 1.12
C ALA A 133 14.13 12.52 -0.11
N TYR A 134 15.44 12.70 -0.03
CA TYR A 134 16.31 13.18 -1.11
C TYR A 134 17.39 12.12 -1.35
N ASP A 135 17.50 11.64 -2.59
CA ASP A 135 18.40 10.53 -2.97
C ASP A 135 18.27 9.27 -2.09
N GLY A 136 17.06 9.01 -1.60
CA GLY A 136 16.72 7.85 -0.78
C GLY A 136 16.95 8.04 0.71
N GLU A 137 17.55 9.15 1.13
CA GLU A 137 17.81 9.49 2.54
C GLU A 137 16.73 10.44 3.08
N ASP A 138 16.42 10.33 4.37
CA ASP A 138 15.42 11.17 5.03
C ASP A 138 15.81 12.66 4.96
N PHE A 139 14.92 13.51 4.47
CA PHE A 139 15.20 14.92 4.19
C PHE A 139 14.49 15.87 5.16
N ILE A 140 13.15 15.82 5.20
CA ILE A 140 12.33 16.68 6.07
C ILE A 140 10.98 16.00 6.37
N GLU A 141 10.47 16.15 7.59
CA GLU A 141 9.15 15.64 7.97
C GLU A 141 8.34 16.67 8.75
N PHE A 142 7.00 16.60 8.67
CA PHE A 142 6.12 17.50 9.41
C PHE A 142 5.65 16.84 10.71
N ASN A 143 6.00 17.41 11.85
CA ASN A 143 5.49 17.02 13.15
C ASN A 143 4.24 17.85 13.48
N LYS A 144 3.05 17.24 13.37
CA LYS A 144 1.77 17.92 13.60
C LYS A 144 1.46 18.25 15.08
N GLU A 145 2.17 17.65 16.03
CA GLU A 145 1.99 17.91 17.47
C GLU A 145 2.69 19.21 17.89
N ILE A 146 3.86 19.49 17.30
CA ILE A 146 4.60 20.76 17.47
C ILE A 146 4.12 21.85 16.49
N PRO A 147 3.13 21.54 15.65
CA PRO A 147 3.16 21.81 14.20
C PRO A 147 4.43 22.51 13.67
N ALA A 148 5.41 21.72 13.22
CA ALA A 148 6.62 22.24 12.58
C ALA A 148 7.28 21.21 11.66
N TRP A 149 8.01 21.68 10.66
CA TRP A 149 8.89 20.87 9.82
C TRP A 149 10.20 20.57 10.55
N ILE A 150 10.59 19.29 10.60
CA ILE A 150 11.78 18.77 11.24
C ILE A 150 12.80 18.45 10.14
N PRO A 151 13.88 19.25 10.02
CA PRO A 151 14.92 19.01 9.02
C PRO A 151 15.81 17.85 9.47
N LEU A 152 16.09 16.93 8.55
CA LEU A 152 16.94 15.76 8.76
C LEU A 152 18.21 15.84 7.91
N ASP A 153 18.20 16.68 6.88
CA ASP A 153 19.31 17.02 6.00
C ASP A 153 19.72 18.51 6.15
N PRO A 154 21.00 18.89 5.99
CA PRO A 154 21.43 20.29 6.06
C PRO A 154 20.69 21.25 5.11
N ALA A 155 20.40 20.83 3.88
CA ALA A 155 19.66 21.64 2.91
C ALA A 155 18.18 21.80 3.30
N ALA A 156 17.64 20.87 4.09
CA ALA A 156 16.27 20.95 4.58
C ALA A 156 16.03 22.13 5.54
N ALA A 157 17.07 22.70 6.14
CA ALA A 157 16.95 23.93 6.92
C ALA A 157 16.46 25.11 6.06
N ASN A 158 16.92 25.21 4.81
CA ASN A 158 16.47 26.24 3.87
C ASN A 158 15.02 26.00 3.44
N THR A 159 14.66 24.74 3.19
CA THR A 159 13.27 24.35 2.87
C THR A 159 12.33 24.68 4.03
N LYS A 160 12.70 24.36 5.27
CA LYS A 160 11.96 24.73 6.47
C LYS A 160 11.72 26.23 6.54
N LEU A 161 12.75 27.06 6.36
CA LEU A 161 12.62 28.51 6.40
C LEU A 161 11.59 29.02 5.37
N LYS A 162 11.56 28.45 4.16
CA LYS A 162 10.58 28.78 3.13
C LYS A 162 9.17 28.32 3.52
N TRP A 163 9.03 27.07 3.97
CA TRP A 163 7.74 26.45 4.27
C TRP A 163 7.11 26.95 5.58
N GLU A 164 7.89 27.60 6.44
CA GLU A 164 7.44 28.24 7.69
C GLU A 164 7.55 29.77 7.67
N ALA A 165 7.81 30.37 6.51
CA ALA A 165 7.97 31.82 6.38
C ALA A 165 6.76 32.61 6.91
N GLU A 166 5.57 32.04 6.80
CA GLU A 166 4.35 32.56 7.40
C GLU A 166 3.68 31.51 8.27
N LYS A 167 3.16 31.95 9.42
CA LYS A 167 2.46 31.07 10.38
C LYS A 167 1.30 30.30 9.74
N VAL A 168 0.67 30.87 8.71
CA VAL A 168 -0.45 30.25 8.00
C VAL A 168 -0.05 28.96 7.27
N TYR A 169 1.19 28.83 6.81
CA TYR A 169 1.63 27.63 6.07
C TYR A 169 1.68 26.41 6.96
N VAL A 170 2.24 26.57 8.16
CA VAL A 170 2.28 25.54 9.20
C VAL A 170 0.86 25.14 9.65
N GLN A 171 -0.02 26.13 9.83
CA GLN A 171 -1.42 25.87 10.19
C GLN A 171 -2.17 25.10 9.10
N ARG A 172 -1.94 25.44 7.82
CA ARG A 172 -2.50 24.70 6.67
C ARG A 172 -1.97 23.26 6.61
N ALA A 173 -0.67 23.05 6.86
CA ALA A 173 -0.11 21.70 6.89
C ALA A 173 -0.74 20.83 7.99
N LYS A 174 -0.95 21.39 9.19
CA LYS A 174 -1.65 20.71 10.28
C LYS A 174 -3.12 20.42 9.92
N ALA A 175 -3.85 21.43 9.42
CA ALA A 175 -5.25 21.28 9.03
C ALA A 175 -5.43 20.23 7.93
N TYR A 176 -4.50 20.16 6.96
CA TYR A 176 -4.53 19.14 5.92
C TYR A 176 -4.49 17.72 6.52
N LEU A 177 -3.59 17.46 7.47
CA LEU A 177 -3.45 16.14 8.08
C LEU A 177 -4.56 15.78 9.08
N GLU A 178 -5.09 16.77 9.81
CA GLU A 178 -6.08 16.52 10.88
C GLU A 178 -7.53 16.61 10.40
N GLU A 179 -7.79 17.36 9.33
CA GLU A 179 -9.16 17.67 8.87
C GLU A 179 -9.36 17.23 7.41
N GLU A 180 -8.58 17.77 6.48
CA GLU A 180 -8.83 17.59 5.04
C GLU A 180 -8.62 16.13 4.62
N CYS A 181 -7.46 15.54 4.95
CA CYS A 181 -7.14 14.16 4.59
C CYS A 181 -8.14 13.16 5.21
N PRO A 182 -8.46 13.20 6.52
CA PRO A 182 -9.46 12.30 7.09
C PRO A 182 -10.85 12.49 6.49
N THR A 183 -11.22 13.71 6.12
CA THR A 183 -12.50 14.00 5.45
C THR A 183 -12.52 13.38 4.05
N MET A 184 -11.42 13.52 3.30
CA MET A 184 -11.25 12.93 1.98
C MET A 184 -11.27 11.40 2.05
N LEU A 185 -10.57 10.79 3.01
CA LEU A 185 -10.60 9.35 3.23
C LEU A 185 -12.02 8.87 3.54
N LYS A 186 -12.77 9.56 4.42
CA LYS A 186 -14.18 9.22 4.70
C LYS A 186 -15.05 9.28 3.45
N LYS A 187 -14.89 10.30 2.60
CA LYS A 187 -15.56 10.40 1.29
C LYS A 187 -15.21 9.20 0.42
N TYR A 188 -13.93 8.88 0.24
CA TYR A 188 -13.51 7.75 -0.59
C TYR A 188 -14.03 6.40 -0.09
N LEU A 189 -14.14 6.22 1.23
CA LEU A 189 -14.71 5.01 1.81
C LEU A 189 -16.19 4.81 1.47
N THR A 190 -16.98 5.85 1.18
CA THR A 190 -18.38 5.66 0.76
C THR A 190 -18.50 4.97 -0.60
N TYR A 191 -17.45 5.06 -1.42
CA TYR A 191 -17.39 4.43 -2.76
C TYR A 191 -16.58 3.13 -2.76
N SER A 192 -15.62 3.00 -1.83
CA SER A 192 -14.55 2.00 -1.95
C SER A 192 -14.67 0.82 -1.01
N ARG A 193 -15.55 0.86 0.00
CA ARG A 193 -15.66 -0.20 1.02
C ARG A 193 -15.92 -1.58 0.45
N SER A 194 -16.78 -1.70 -0.57
CA SER A 194 -17.04 -2.98 -1.26
C SER A 194 -15.77 -3.62 -1.80
N HIS A 195 -14.81 -2.82 -2.25
CA HIS A 195 -13.53 -3.28 -2.76
C HIS A 195 -12.50 -3.47 -1.64
N LEU A 196 -12.43 -2.57 -0.66
CA LEU A 196 -11.42 -2.60 0.40
C LEU A 196 -11.70 -3.65 1.48
N ASP A 197 -12.97 -3.95 1.74
CA ASP A 197 -13.39 -4.92 2.77
C ASP A 197 -13.54 -6.35 2.21
N ARG A 198 -13.32 -6.54 0.90
CA ARG A 198 -13.39 -7.88 0.28
C ARG A 198 -12.34 -8.82 0.87
N THR A 199 -12.62 -10.10 0.75
CA THR A 199 -11.68 -11.16 1.15
C THR A 199 -11.69 -12.21 0.06
N ASP A 200 -10.67 -12.14 -0.79
CA ASP A 200 -10.52 -13.05 -1.92
C ASP A 200 -9.52 -14.15 -1.50
N PRO A 201 -9.94 -15.42 -1.41
CA PRO A 201 -9.06 -16.52 -1.01
C PRO A 201 -8.02 -16.83 -2.10
N PRO A 202 -6.79 -17.24 -1.73
CA PRO A 202 -5.76 -17.59 -2.71
C PRO A 202 -6.10 -18.84 -3.48
N THR A 203 -5.89 -18.79 -4.80
CA THR A 203 -5.74 -19.98 -5.63
C THR A 203 -4.28 -20.44 -5.55
N VAL A 204 -4.06 -21.75 -5.38
CA VAL A 204 -2.71 -22.31 -5.19
C VAL A 204 -2.36 -23.30 -6.29
N LYS A 205 -1.19 -23.11 -6.91
CA LYS A 205 -0.59 -24.05 -7.86
C LYS A 205 0.79 -24.47 -7.37
N ILE A 206 1.05 -25.78 -7.31
CA ILE A 206 2.40 -26.30 -7.10
C ILE A 206 3.00 -26.67 -8.44
N THR A 207 4.24 -26.26 -8.68
CA THR A 207 5.02 -26.59 -9.88
C THR A 207 6.37 -27.17 -9.48
N SER A 208 7.01 -27.91 -10.40
CA SER A 208 8.37 -28.40 -10.21
C SER A 208 9.25 -28.09 -11.40
N ARG A 209 10.51 -27.80 -11.13
CA ARG A 209 11.55 -27.67 -12.15
C ARG A 209 12.76 -28.52 -11.78
N VAL A 210 13.35 -29.17 -12.77
CA VAL A 210 14.56 -29.99 -12.62
C VAL A 210 15.57 -29.48 -13.63
N ALA A 211 16.73 -29.04 -13.15
CA ALA A 211 17.88 -28.82 -14.02
C ALA A 211 18.71 -30.12 -14.07
N PRO A 212 19.27 -30.50 -15.24
CA PRO A 212 20.09 -31.72 -15.36
C PRO A 212 21.23 -31.72 -14.32
N GLY A 213 21.33 -32.80 -13.54
CA GLY A 213 22.36 -32.95 -12.50
C GLY A 213 22.17 -32.10 -11.23
N ARG A 214 21.01 -31.47 -11.04
CA ARG A 214 20.70 -30.64 -9.85
C ARG A 214 19.51 -31.15 -9.05
N ASN A 215 19.33 -30.59 -7.85
CA ASN A 215 18.14 -30.77 -7.02
C ASN A 215 16.86 -30.39 -7.79
N ARG A 216 15.76 -31.08 -7.48
CA ARG A 216 14.42 -30.71 -7.95
C ARG A 216 13.96 -29.52 -7.13
N ILE A 217 13.40 -28.49 -7.76
CA ILE A 217 12.87 -27.33 -7.05
C ILE A 217 11.35 -27.40 -7.11
N PHE A 218 10.69 -27.42 -5.96
CA PHE A 218 9.25 -27.23 -5.86
C PHE A 218 8.93 -25.77 -5.63
N ARG A 219 7.92 -25.25 -6.33
CA ARG A 219 7.40 -23.90 -6.16
C ARG A 219 5.92 -23.98 -5.81
N CYS A 220 5.56 -23.39 -4.68
CA CYS A 220 4.18 -23.15 -4.28
C CYS A 220 3.82 -21.71 -4.64
N LEU A 221 2.90 -21.52 -5.57
CA LEU A 221 2.42 -20.22 -6.03
C LEU A 221 1.00 -20.00 -5.51
N ALA A 222 0.80 -18.97 -4.69
CA ALA A 222 -0.51 -18.45 -4.32
C ALA A 222 -0.80 -17.19 -5.16
N TYR A 223 -1.99 -17.07 -5.72
CA TYR A 223 -2.38 -15.93 -6.56
C TYR A 223 -3.88 -15.63 -6.45
N ASP A 224 -4.28 -14.47 -6.96
CA ASP A 224 -5.66 -13.97 -6.94
C ASP A 224 -6.26 -13.82 -5.54
N PHE A 225 -5.43 -13.45 -4.55
CA PHE A 225 -5.88 -13.18 -3.19
C PHE A 225 -5.87 -11.71 -2.82
N TYR A 226 -6.72 -11.34 -1.85
CA TYR A 226 -6.75 -10.04 -1.20
C TYR A 226 -7.35 -10.20 0.21
N PRO A 227 -6.81 -9.57 1.28
CA PRO A 227 -5.76 -8.52 1.30
C PRO A 227 -4.34 -9.06 1.08
N GLN A 228 -3.36 -8.15 0.93
CA GLN A 228 -1.94 -8.45 0.66
C GLN A 228 -1.29 -9.42 1.66
N ARG A 229 -1.70 -9.39 2.93
CA ARG A 229 -1.07 -10.20 3.98
C ARG A 229 -1.38 -11.68 3.80
N ILE A 230 -0.36 -12.46 3.49
CA ILE A 230 -0.38 -13.92 3.35
C ILE A 230 0.82 -14.53 4.08
N SER A 231 0.74 -15.81 4.42
CA SER A 231 1.87 -16.59 4.95
C SER A 231 1.94 -17.92 4.23
N LEU A 232 3.13 -18.22 3.68
CA LEU A 232 3.43 -19.47 2.96
C LEU A 232 4.59 -20.19 3.67
N HIS A 233 4.49 -21.51 3.82
CA HIS A 233 5.63 -22.32 4.27
C HIS A 233 5.57 -23.76 3.76
N TRP A 234 6.74 -24.38 3.63
CA TRP A 234 6.87 -25.79 3.26
C TRP A 234 7.06 -26.68 4.49
N ASN A 235 6.33 -27.80 4.50
CA ASN A 235 6.54 -28.90 5.43
C ASN A 235 7.06 -30.12 4.67
N GLN A 236 8.09 -30.76 5.23
CA GLN A 236 8.58 -32.09 4.83
C GLN A 236 8.28 -33.06 5.96
N ALA A 237 7.51 -34.12 5.71
CA ALA A 237 7.14 -35.12 6.71
C ALA A 237 6.62 -34.48 8.03
N SER A 238 5.75 -33.47 7.91
CA SER A 238 5.16 -32.69 9.01
C SER A 238 6.13 -31.81 9.82
N LYS A 239 7.36 -31.59 9.33
CA LYS A 239 8.30 -30.62 9.90
C LYS A 239 8.43 -29.41 9.01
N LYS A 240 8.29 -28.22 9.59
CA LYS A 240 8.52 -26.94 8.92
C LYS A 240 9.97 -26.83 8.49
N LEU A 241 10.18 -26.63 7.19
CA LEU A 241 11.51 -26.42 6.63
C LEU A 241 11.99 -24.99 6.91
N ALA A 242 13.30 -24.84 7.09
CA ALA A 242 13.95 -23.54 7.05
C ALA A 242 13.82 -23.01 5.61
N SER A 243 12.82 -22.16 5.38
CA SER A 243 12.52 -21.61 4.07
C SER A 243 13.52 -20.50 3.71
N GLU A 244 13.85 -20.37 2.43
CA GLU A 244 14.27 -19.07 1.90
C GLU A 244 13.19 -18.02 2.26
N PRO A 245 13.56 -16.74 2.49
CA PRO A 245 12.55 -15.71 2.73
C PRO A 245 11.53 -15.74 1.58
N GLU A 246 10.25 -15.60 1.93
CA GLU A 246 9.17 -15.41 0.97
C GLU A 246 9.64 -14.41 -0.10
N ARG A 247 9.48 -14.74 -1.39
CA ARG A 247 10.10 -13.95 -2.47
C ARG A 247 9.44 -12.57 -2.67
N GLY A 248 8.55 -12.18 -1.76
CA GLY A 248 7.73 -10.98 -1.77
C GLY A 248 6.29 -11.28 -2.19
N VAL A 249 5.42 -10.31 -1.90
CA VAL A 249 4.04 -10.28 -2.40
C VAL A 249 3.97 -9.24 -3.50
N PHE A 250 3.44 -9.62 -4.67
CA PHE A 250 3.41 -8.79 -5.87
C PHE A 250 1.97 -8.48 -6.29
N PRO A 251 1.67 -7.26 -6.75
CA PRO A 251 0.34 -6.91 -7.25
C PRO A 251 0.08 -7.52 -8.64
N ASN A 252 -1.15 -7.95 -8.89
CA ASN A 252 -1.61 -8.56 -10.16
C ASN A 252 -2.38 -7.57 -11.08
N GLY A 253 -2.36 -6.27 -10.75
CA GLY A 253 -2.96 -5.19 -11.55
C GLY A 253 -4.49 -5.05 -11.47
N ASN A 254 -5.20 -6.12 -11.10
CA ASN A 254 -6.65 -6.17 -10.85
C ASN A 254 -7.01 -5.98 -9.35
N GLY A 255 -6.05 -5.48 -8.56
CA GLY A 255 -6.16 -5.32 -7.12
C GLY A 255 -6.06 -6.61 -6.30
N THR A 256 -5.62 -7.73 -6.90
CA THR A 256 -5.22 -8.94 -6.18
C THR A 256 -3.70 -9.07 -6.12
N TYR A 257 -3.24 -10.06 -5.36
CA TYR A 257 -1.83 -10.33 -5.15
C TYR A 257 -1.44 -11.74 -5.56
N LEU A 258 -0.14 -11.92 -5.76
CA LEU A 258 0.50 -13.21 -5.90
C LEU A 258 1.77 -13.27 -5.05
N SER A 259 2.04 -14.44 -4.49
CA SER A 259 3.24 -14.75 -3.71
C SER A 259 3.67 -16.19 -3.99
N TRP A 260 4.96 -16.47 -3.87
CA TRP A 260 5.45 -17.83 -3.99
C TRP A 260 6.65 -18.13 -3.12
N MET A 261 6.80 -19.41 -2.82
CA MET A 261 7.93 -19.95 -2.09
C MET A 261 8.48 -21.17 -2.79
N GLU A 262 9.80 -21.31 -2.79
CA GLU A 262 10.50 -22.45 -3.39
C GLU A 262 11.25 -23.26 -2.34
N VAL A 263 11.42 -24.55 -2.61
CA VAL A 263 12.25 -25.46 -1.82
C VAL A 263 13.04 -26.38 -2.73
N GLU A 264 14.32 -26.58 -2.40
CA GLU A 264 15.17 -27.55 -3.07
C GLU A 264 14.99 -28.94 -2.45
N VAL A 265 14.82 -29.94 -3.32
CA VAL A 265 14.55 -31.32 -2.96
C VAL A 265 15.57 -32.22 -3.64
N PRO A 266 16.41 -32.94 -2.87
CA PRO A 266 17.33 -33.91 -3.44
C PRO A 266 16.59 -34.98 -4.25
N PRO A 267 17.13 -35.46 -5.38
CA PRO A 267 16.46 -36.47 -6.22
C PRO A 267 16.15 -37.79 -5.51
N GLN A 268 16.88 -38.08 -4.43
CA GLN A 268 16.75 -39.26 -3.57
C GLN A 268 15.54 -39.15 -2.62
N ASN A 269 15.07 -37.92 -2.34
CA ASN A 269 14.04 -37.67 -1.36
C ASN A 269 12.66 -38.12 -1.91
N ARG A 270 11.91 -38.82 -1.06
CA ARG A 270 10.58 -39.36 -1.34
C ARG A 270 9.53 -38.92 -0.32
N ASP A 271 9.91 -38.08 0.63
CA ASP A 271 9.02 -37.59 1.67
C ASP A 271 7.88 -36.74 1.06
N PRO A 272 6.70 -36.70 1.70
CA PRO A 272 5.65 -35.81 1.28
C PRO A 272 6.06 -34.35 1.55
N PHE A 273 6.00 -33.54 0.50
CA PHE A 273 6.16 -32.09 0.57
C PHE A 273 4.79 -31.43 0.51
N VAL A 274 4.48 -30.63 1.53
CA VAL A 274 3.18 -29.94 1.66
C VAL A 274 3.44 -28.45 1.80
N CYS A 275 2.78 -27.66 0.96
CA CYS A 275 2.74 -26.21 1.10
C CYS A 275 1.54 -25.83 1.98
N HIS A 276 1.81 -25.05 3.03
CA HIS A 276 0.81 -24.50 3.93
C HIS A 276 0.62 -23.01 3.67
N ILE A 277 -0.64 -22.58 3.62
CA ILE A 277 -1.04 -21.22 3.30
C ILE A 277 -2.01 -20.74 4.37
N GLU A 278 -1.70 -19.58 4.95
CA GLU A 278 -2.59 -18.86 5.86
C GLU A 278 -2.94 -17.50 5.24
N HIS A 279 -4.23 -17.22 5.15
CA HIS A 279 -4.75 -15.98 4.57
C HIS A 279 -6.12 -15.66 5.15
N LYS A 280 -6.45 -14.37 5.27
CA LYS A 280 -7.72 -13.90 5.86
C LYS A 280 -8.95 -14.39 5.09
N GLY A 281 -8.83 -14.60 3.79
CA GLY A 281 -9.90 -15.12 2.93
C GLY A 281 -10.17 -16.61 3.11
N LEU A 282 -9.33 -17.34 3.86
CA LEU A 282 -9.52 -18.75 4.15
C LEU A 282 -10.15 -18.94 5.54
N SER A 283 -11.16 -19.81 5.63
CA SER A 283 -11.77 -20.17 6.93
C SER A 283 -10.82 -20.99 7.81
N GLN A 284 -9.89 -21.74 7.19
CA GLN A 284 -8.85 -22.53 7.82
C GLN A 284 -7.60 -22.52 6.93
N SER A 285 -6.42 -22.79 7.50
CA SER A 285 -5.18 -22.91 6.74
C SER A 285 -5.30 -23.95 5.61
N LEU A 286 -4.90 -23.59 4.40
CA LEU A 286 -4.90 -24.48 3.25
C LEU A 286 -3.60 -25.27 3.22
N SER A 287 -3.68 -26.58 2.96
CA SER A 287 -2.53 -27.46 2.81
C SER A 287 -2.58 -28.15 1.46
N VAL A 288 -1.60 -27.91 0.61
CA VAL A 288 -1.53 -28.48 -0.75
C VAL A 288 -0.30 -29.37 -0.83
N GLN A 289 -0.51 -30.66 -1.06
CA GLN A 289 0.57 -31.63 -1.21
C GLN A 289 1.07 -31.66 -2.66
N TRP A 290 2.38 -31.79 -2.85
CA TRP A 290 2.97 -32.07 -4.16
C TRP A 290 2.64 -33.50 -4.63
N ASP A 291 2.18 -33.63 -5.87
CA ASP A 291 1.98 -34.91 -6.57
C ASP A 291 2.68 -34.87 -7.94
N GLU A 292 3.40 -35.93 -8.31
CA GLU A 292 4.07 -36.06 -9.61
C GLU A 292 3.09 -36.08 -10.79
N LYS A 293 1.80 -36.37 -10.53
CA LYS A 293 0.73 -36.37 -11.53
C LYS A 293 0.23 -34.96 -11.90
N SER A 294 0.59 -33.93 -11.14
CA SER A 294 0.11 -32.55 -11.33
C SER A 294 0.84 -31.78 -12.45
N LYS A 295 1.46 -32.47 -13.40
CA LYS A 295 2.11 -31.84 -14.58
C LYS A 295 1.03 -31.27 -15.52
N VAL A 296 0.72 -29.99 -15.34
CA VAL A 296 0.08 -29.15 -16.37
C VAL A 296 1.01 -28.01 -16.72
#